data_AF-A0A8S3UJ05-F1
#
_entry.id   AF-A0A8S3UJ05-F1
#
_cell.length_a   1.000
_cell.length_b   1.000
_cell.length_c   1.000
_cell.angle_alpha   90.00
_cell.angle_beta   90.00
_cell.angle_gamma   90.00
#
_symmetry.space_group_name_H-M   'P 1'
#
loop_
_entity.id
_entity.type
_entity.pdbx_description
1 polymer ?
#
loop_
_entity_poly.entity_id
_entity_poly.type
_entity_poly.pdbx_seq_one_letter_code
_entity_poly.pdbx_strand_id
1 'polypeptide(L)'
;MGGFRLTKWLSNSRDVLKAIPESELAPAVVNLSPGDVLPNDKALGVIWDVNEDKIRFKVKLTDKPLTRRGILSIVSSIFDPLGLVSPVTLRAKAIVQNLCRLKLGWDEQIPQHYCDEWKNWLTSLPCIESLSVNRCFRPKEFQHIKNAQLHLFSDGSELGYGACAYLRLVDGNDKITCSLIIGKARLAPIKQMSIPRLELSGAVTACRLYQILNDELEIKVDNVTFWTDSTIVLGYIRNTSRRFKTFVANRLSIIHNTTSLDQWRHVDSPSNPADIASRGIDACDSKKLNIWLNGPNFLLEDSKYWPQDLRNELQEVTENDTELKKEVAIHAMTNNTTDYLMNYFSDWTKLLRATAWLIRFKFYCRQRYLNHQVQCRTGDLTLSELKIASNVILVNVQSTYFKDEIIKLKKDTPVKKDSRIASLNPVLDNELIRAKGRLSTSNHDEYPIILPDNHHVTSLIVRFYHENQGHVGRQQVLAATRMKYWILKGPSLVKKVIGCCIPCKRQHRPLCVQQMAPLLDEQIIADKPRLHLSESTILDPFW
;
A
#
# COMPACT_ATOMS: atom_id res chain seq x y z
N MET A 1 -22.10 -12.35 -29.33
CA MET A 1 -21.64 -13.67 -29.82
C MET A 1 -21.60 -13.65 -31.34
N GLY A 2 -20.52 -14.14 -31.96
CA GLY A 2 -20.16 -13.87 -33.36
C GLY A 2 -20.93 -14.60 -34.48
N GLY A 3 -22.27 -14.67 -34.41
CA GLY A 3 -23.10 -15.14 -35.53
C GLY A 3 -23.00 -16.64 -35.87
N PHE A 4 -22.35 -17.46 -35.03
CA PHE A 4 -22.25 -18.90 -35.24
C PHE A 4 -23.60 -19.59 -34.99
N ARG A 5 -23.98 -20.52 -35.88
CA ARG A 5 -25.10 -21.43 -35.65
C ARG A 5 -24.68 -22.49 -34.63
N LEU A 6 -25.34 -22.49 -33.48
CA LEU A 6 -25.10 -23.46 -32.41
C LEU A 6 -25.59 -24.84 -32.84
N THR A 7 -24.81 -25.88 -32.54
CA THR A 7 -25.11 -27.29 -32.83
C THR A 7 -24.70 -28.15 -31.64
N LYS A 8 -25.11 -29.43 -31.63
CA LYS A 8 -24.91 -30.39 -30.53
C LYS A 8 -25.63 -29.98 -29.24
N TRP A 9 -26.90 -29.60 -29.37
CA TRP A 9 -27.73 -29.24 -28.23
C TRP A 9 -27.97 -30.43 -27.30
N LEU A 10 -27.88 -30.15 -26.00
CA LEU A 10 -28.15 -31.08 -24.92
C LEU A 10 -28.90 -30.33 -23.82
N SER A 11 -29.92 -30.96 -23.22
CA SER A 11 -30.75 -30.36 -22.19
C SER A 11 -31.25 -31.43 -21.22
N ASN A 12 -31.41 -31.04 -19.96
CA ASN A 12 -32.09 -31.84 -18.95
C ASN A 12 -33.62 -31.82 -19.10
N SER A 13 -34.17 -30.98 -19.97
CA SER A 13 -35.60 -30.94 -20.30
C SER A 13 -35.87 -31.66 -21.62
N ARG A 14 -36.67 -32.72 -21.56
CA ARG A 14 -37.10 -33.45 -22.76
C ARG A 14 -37.97 -32.60 -23.67
N ASP A 15 -38.76 -31.68 -23.12
CA ASP A 15 -39.61 -30.80 -23.92
C ASP A 15 -38.77 -29.79 -24.71
N VAL A 16 -37.64 -29.34 -24.13
CA VAL A 16 -36.66 -28.51 -24.85
C VAL A 16 -35.98 -29.31 -25.95
N LEU A 17 -35.57 -30.56 -25.69
CA LEU A 17 -34.96 -31.42 -26.72
C LEU A 17 -35.91 -31.67 -27.89
N LYS A 18 -37.20 -31.88 -27.64
CA LYS A 18 -38.23 -32.06 -28.70
C LYS A 18 -38.45 -30.82 -29.56
N ALA A 19 -38.22 -29.63 -29.01
CA ALA A 19 -38.39 -28.38 -29.74
C ALA A 19 -37.19 -28.05 -30.67
N ILE A 20 -36.06 -28.74 -30.51
CA ILE A 20 -34.84 -28.52 -31.28
C ILE A 20 -34.78 -29.49 -32.47
N PRO A 21 -34.44 -29.04 -33.69
CA PRO A 21 -34.30 -29.94 -34.84
C PRO A 21 -33.27 -31.05 -34.61
N GLU A 22 -33.58 -32.28 -35.01
CA GLU A 22 -32.71 -33.44 -34.81
C GLU A 22 -31.28 -33.25 -35.36
N SER A 23 -31.14 -32.53 -36.48
CA SER A 23 -29.85 -32.22 -37.09
C SER A 23 -28.93 -31.37 -36.19
N GLU A 24 -29.50 -30.68 -35.20
CA GLU A 24 -28.75 -29.83 -34.28
C GLU A 24 -28.56 -30.47 -32.89
N LEU A 25 -29.22 -31.60 -32.61
CA LEU A 25 -29.08 -32.32 -31.34
C LEU A 25 -27.70 -32.95 -31.18
N ALA A 26 -27.26 -33.14 -29.93
CA ALA A 26 -26.06 -33.93 -29.65
C ALA A 26 -26.29 -35.40 -30.08
N PRO A 27 -25.31 -36.08 -30.69
CA PRO A 27 -25.48 -37.46 -31.18
C PRO A 27 -25.98 -38.44 -30.12
N ALA A 28 -25.61 -38.22 -28.86
CA ALA A 28 -25.99 -39.08 -27.74
C ALA A 28 -27.48 -38.98 -27.33
N VAL A 29 -28.23 -38.02 -27.86
CA VAL A 29 -29.66 -37.83 -27.56
C VAL A 29 -30.57 -37.95 -28.79
N VAL A 30 -30.02 -38.32 -29.94
CA VAL A 30 -30.79 -38.60 -31.15
C VAL A 30 -31.50 -39.95 -30.98
N ASN A 31 -32.79 -40.04 -31.34
CA ASN A 31 -33.64 -41.24 -31.23
C ASN A 31 -33.91 -41.77 -29.81
N LEU A 32 -33.85 -40.91 -28.77
CA LEU A 32 -34.23 -41.33 -27.41
C LEU A 32 -35.75 -41.55 -27.29
N SER A 33 -36.14 -42.70 -26.75
CA SER A 33 -37.54 -43.04 -26.45
C SER A 33 -38.00 -42.38 -25.14
N PRO A 34 -39.33 -42.21 -24.95
CA PRO A 34 -39.89 -41.81 -23.66
C PRO A 34 -39.53 -42.84 -22.58
N GLY A 35 -38.68 -42.46 -21.63
CA GLY A 35 -38.19 -43.35 -20.55
C GLY A 35 -36.68 -43.61 -20.55
N ASP A 36 -35.99 -43.40 -21.69
CA ASP A 36 -34.55 -43.65 -21.78
C ASP A 36 -33.74 -42.68 -20.91
N VAL A 37 -32.73 -43.16 -20.18
CA VAL A 37 -31.90 -42.31 -19.31
C VAL A 37 -31.05 -41.37 -20.16
N LEU A 38 -31.08 -40.06 -19.84
CA LEU A 38 -30.22 -39.09 -20.54
C LEU A 38 -28.73 -39.37 -20.24
N PRO A 39 -27.84 -39.17 -21.23
CA PRO A 39 -26.43 -39.46 -21.05
C PRO A 39 -25.77 -38.50 -20.06
N ASN A 40 -24.72 -38.98 -19.39
CA ASN A 40 -23.78 -38.10 -18.70
C ASN A 40 -22.87 -37.41 -19.72
N ASP A 41 -22.68 -36.10 -19.59
CA ASP A 41 -21.75 -35.35 -20.42
C ASP A 41 -20.84 -34.46 -19.58
N LYS A 42 -19.93 -33.72 -20.20
CA LYS A 42 -19.06 -32.75 -19.53
C LYS A 42 -19.50 -31.33 -19.85
N ALA A 43 -19.81 -30.56 -18.81
CA ALA A 43 -20.01 -29.12 -18.90
C ALA A 43 -18.77 -28.41 -18.32
N LEU A 44 -18.06 -27.65 -19.17
CA LEU A 44 -16.84 -26.91 -18.80
C LEU A 44 -15.76 -27.77 -18.12
N GLY A 45 -15.71 -29.08 -18.39
CA GLY A 45 -14.73 -30.00 -17.81
C GLY A 45 -15.19 -30.78 -16.57
N VAL A 46 -16.35 -30.43 -15.99
CA VAL A 46 -16.98 -31.18 -14.88
C VAL A 46 -18.07 -32.10 -15.43
N ILE A 47 -18.32 -33.23 -14.78
CA ILE A 47 -19.37 -34.16 -15.22
C ILE A 47 -20.74 -33.61 -14.82
N TRP A 48 -21.62 -33.57 -15.81
CA TRP A 48 -23.02 -33.22 -15.66
C TRP A 48 -23.87 -34.46 -15.92
N ASP A 49 -24.58 -34.90 -14.89
CA ASP A 49 -25.69 -35.83 -15.01
C ASP A 49 -26.89 -35.04 -15.53
N VAL A 50 -27.14 -35.18 -16.84
CA VAL A 50 -28.18 -34.45 -17.56
C VAL A 50 -29.58 -34.90 -17.10
N ASN A 51 -29.73 -36.16 -16.70
CA ASN A 51 -31.01 -36.71 -16.30
C ASN A 51 -31.47 -36.13 -14.95
N GLU A 52 -30.59 -36.13 -13.96
CA GLU A 52 -30.89 -35.59 -12.62
C GLU A 52 -30.63 -34.08 -12.49
N ASP A 53 -29.99 -33.47 -13.49
CA ASP A 53 -29.48 -32.09 -13.46
C ASP A 53 -28.48 -31.83 -12.32
N LYS A 54 -27.54 -32.74 -12.14
CA LYS A 54 -26.53 -32.68 -11.06
C LYS A 54 -25.11 -32.68 -11.60
N ILE A 55 -24.25 -31.96 -10.90
CA ILE A 55 -22.80 -32.01 -11.07
C ILE A 55 -22.27 -33.20 -10.28
N ARG A 56 -21.43 -34.03 -10.92
CA ARG A 56 -20.78 -35.21 -10.33
C ARG A 56 -19.27 -35.17 -10.57
N PHE A 57 -18.55 -36.01 -9.82
CA PHE A 57 -17.11 -36.18 -9.96
C PHE A 57 -16.79 -37.58 -10.47
N LYS A 58 -15.72 -37.71 -11.26
CA LYS A 58 -15.15 -38.99 -11.65
C LYS A 58 -13.66 -38.96 -11.44
N VAL A 59 -13.17 -39.95 -10.73
CA VAL A 59 -11.79 -40.14 -10.37
C VAL A 59 -11.18 -41.11 -11.36
N LYS A 60 -10.18 -40.65 -12.11
CA LYS A 60 -9.33 -41.54 -12.91
C LYS A 60 -8.02 -41.72 -12.20
N LEU A 61 -7.91 -42.79 -11.42
CA LEU A 61 -6.65 -43.18 -10.79
C LEU A 61 -5.72 -43.75 -11.86
N THR A 62 -4.73 -42.98 -12.26
CA THR A 62 -3.62 -43.47 -13.09
C THR A 62 -2.46 -43.87 -12.20
N ASP A 63 -1.83 -45.00 -12.48
CA ASP A 63 -0.58 -45.35 -11.82
C ASP A 63 0.50 -44.32 -12.20
N LYS A 64 1.04 -43.64 -11.19
CA LYS A 64 2.06 -42.60 -11.34
C LYS A 64 3.18 -42.88 -10.35
N PRO A 65 4.44 -42.63 -10.75
CA PRO A 65 5.55 -42.83 -9.86
C PRO A 65 5.40 -41.97 -8.59
N LEU A 66 5.85 -42.51 -7.45
CA LEU A 66 5.82 -41.83 -6.14
C LEU A 66 6.90 -40.75 -6.07
N THR A 67 6.75 -39.74 -6.91
CA THR A 67 7.58 -38.55 -7.02
C THR A 67 6.71 -37.32 -6.86
N ARG A 68 7.33 -36.16 -6.58
CA ARG A 68 6.58 -34.89 -6.50
C ARG A 68 5.79 -34.61 -7.77
N ARG A 69 6.36 -34.91 -8.94
CA ARG A 69 5.68 -34.75 -10.25
C ARG A 69 4.48 -35.67 -10.38
N GLY A 70 4.61 -36.94 -10.00
CA GLY A 70 3.52 -37.92 -10.08
C GLY A 70 2.33 -37.52 -9.20
N ILE A 71 2.61 -37.15 -7.95
CA ILE A 71 1.60 -36.67 -6.99
C ILE A 71 0.88 -35.43 -7.53
N LEU A 72 1.64 -34.41 -7.94
CA LEU A 72 1.06 -33.16 -8.47
C LEU A 72 0.20 -33.41 -9.71
N SER A 73 0.59 -34.35 -10.57
CA SER A 73 -0.20 -34.74 -11.75
C SER A 73 -1.57 -35.29 -11.35
N ILE A 74 -1.64 -36.12 -10.31
CA ILE A 74 -2.92 -36.68 -9.84
C ILE A 74 -3.77 -35.59 -9.18
N VAL A 75 -3.18 -34.76 -8.32
CA VAL A 75 -3.89 -33.64 -7.67
C VAL A 75 -4.48 -32.68 -8.70
N SER A 76 -3.72 -32.37 -9.75
CA SER A 76 -4.15 -31.45 -10.82
C SER A 76 -5.18 -32.06 -11.77
N SER A 77 -5.36 -33.39 -11.75
CA SER A 77 -6.37 -34.07 -12.57
C SER A 77 -7.80 -33.86 -12.04
N ILE A 78 -7.93 -33.49 -10.77
CA ILE A 78 -9.22 -33.14 -10.16
C ILE A 78 -9.59 -31.73 -10.60
N PHE A 79 -10.39 -31.66 -11.66
CA PHE A 79 -10.90 -30.40 -12.18
C PHE A 79 -12.10 -29.93 -11.34
N ASP A 80 -11.86 -28.93 -10.47
CA ASP A 80 -12.85 -28.37 -9.55
C ASP A 80 -12.85 -26.83 -9.60
N PRO A 81 -13.50 -26.24 -10.61
CA PRO A 81 -13.48 -24.78 -10.82
C PRO A 81 -14.23 -24.01 -9.71
N LEU A 82 -15.30 -24.60 -9.17
CA LEU A 82 -16.14 -24.00 -8.12
C LEU A 82 -15.65 -24.34 -6.71
N GLY A 83 -14.66 -25.23 -6.56
CA GLY A 83 -14.12 -25.59 -5.26
C GLY A 83 -15.04 -26.47 -4.41
N LEU A 84 -15.95 -27.23 -5.02
CA LEU A 84 -16.91 -28.11 -4.34
C LEU A 84 -16.21 -29.23 -3.56
N VAL A 85 -15.06 -29.69 -4.03
CA VAL A 85 -14.21 -30.69 -3.36
C VAL A 85 -12.86 -30.10 -2.93
N SER A 86 -12.75 -28.77 -2.91
CA SER A 86 -11.50 -28.10 -2.53
C SER A 86 -10.95 -28.49 -1.15
N PRO A 87 -11.77 -28.76 -0.10
CA PRO A 87 -11.28 -29.29 1.18
C PRO A 87 -10.57 -30.64 1.07
N VAL A 88 -11.04 -31.54 0.20
CA VAL A 88 -10.41 -32.84 -0.06
C VAL A 88 -9.05 -32.65 -0.74
N THR A 89 -9.00 -31.78 -1.75
CA THR A 89 -7.74 -31.51 -2.48
C THR A 89 -6.70 -30.77 -1.63
N LEU A 90 -7.11 -30.07 -0.56
CA LEU A 90 -6.19 -29.33 0.30
C LEU A 90 -5.16 -30.26 0.97
N ARG A 91 -5.60 -31.44 1.44
CA ARG A 91 -4.73 -32.44 2.07
C ARG A 91 -3.62 -32.90 1.11
N ALA A 92 -3.98 -33.24 -0.12
CA ALA A 92 -2.99 -33.61 -1.12
C ALA A 92 -2.05 -32.45 -1.50
N LYS A 93 -2.57 -31.23 -1.60
CA LYS A 93 -1.72 -30.04 -1.80
C LYS A 93 -0.74 -29.86 -0.66
N ALA A 94 -1.13 -30.13 0.59
CA ALA A 94 -0.25 -30.05 1.75
C ALA A 94 0.91 -31.05 1.66
N ILE A 95 0.65 -32.29 1.21
CA ILE A 95 1.72 -33.28 0.92
C ILE A 95 2.71 -32.70 -0.09
N VAL A 96 2.23 -32.16 -1.22
CA VAL A 96 3.10 -31.54 -2.23
C VAL A 96 3.92 -30.38 -1.64
N GLN A 97 3.31 -29.52 -0.82
CA GLN A 97 4.01 -28.41 -0.18
C GLN A 97 5.09 -28.90 0.81
N ASN A 98 4.82 -29.96 1.56
CA ASN A 98 5.78 -30.59 2.48
C ASN A 98 6.98 -31.17 1.73
N LEU A 99 6.74 -31.85 0.60
CA LEU A 99 7.83 -32.34 -0.27
C LEU A 99 8.67 -31.18 -0.84
N CYS A 100 8.05 -30.03 -1.13
CA CYS A 100 8.79 -28.82 -1.51
C CYS A 100 9.64 -28.27 -0.35
N ARG A 101 9.18 -28.35 0.90
CA ARG A 101 9.97 -27.94 2.09
C ARG A 101 11.22 -28.80 2.26
N LEU A 102 11.14 -30.09 1.92
CA LEU A 102 12.28 -31.00 1.91
C LEU A 102 13.27 -30.75 0.76
N LYS A 103 12.95 -29.82 -0.16
CA LYS A 103 13.78 -29.49 -1.33
C LYS A 103 14.06 -30.69 -2.26
N LEU A 104 13.18 -31.69 -2.28
CA LEU A 104 13.29 -32.83 -3.19
C LEU A 104 13.20 -32.38 -4.65
N GLY A 105 13.90 -33.09 -5.54
CA GLY A 105 13.76 -32.98 -6.99
C GLY A 105 12.35 -33.34 -7.48
N TRP A 106 12.05 -33.05 -8.75
CA TRP A 106 10.74 -33.36 -9.32
C TRP A 106 10.46 -34.86 -9.46
N ASP A 107 11.52 -35.62 -9.76
CA ASP A 107 11.46 -37.04 -10.12
C ASP A 107 12.18 -37.92 -9.08
N GLU A 108 12.49 -37.36 -7.91
CA GLU A 108 13.05 -38.09 -6.77
C GLU A 108 11.96 -38.86 -6.01
N GLN A 109 12.32 -40.03 -5.48
CA GLN A 109 11.44 -40.81 -4.61
C GLN A 109 11.17 -40.06 -3.31
N ILE A 110 9.91 -40.08 -2.89
CA ILE A 110 9.48 -39.43 -1.65
C ILE A 110 9.76 -40.32 -0.42
N PRO A 111 9.94 -39.74 0.78
CA PRO A 111 10.13 -40.50 2.01
C PRO A 111 8.91 -41.37 2.35
N GLN A 112 9.15 -42.53 2.98
CA GLN A 112 8.12 -43.53 3.27
C GLN A 112 6.90 -42.98 4.02
N HIS A 113 7.11 -42.11 5.01
CA HIS A 113 5.99 -41.49 5.74
C HIS A 113 5.01 -40.73 4.82
N TYR A 114 5.51 -40.02 3.80
CA TYR A 114 4.66 -39.34 2.83
C TYR A 114 4.05 -40.32 1.81
N CYS A 115 4.69 -41.47 1.53
CA CYS A 115 4.08 -42.52 0.74
C CYS A 115 2.80 -43.02 1.38
N ASP A 116 2.81 -43.25 2.69
CA ASP A 116 1.68 -43.79 3.43
C ASP A 116 0.54 -42.77 3.52
N GLU A 117 0.86 -41.51 3.82
CA GLU A 117 -0.12 -40.41 3.79
C GLU A 117 -0.76 -40.23 2.40
N TRP A 118 0.06 -40.29 1.34
CA TRP A 118 -0.41 -40.19 -0.04
C TRP A 118 -1.30 -41.37 -0.44
N LYS A 119 -0.92 -42.59 -0.08
CA LYS A 119 -1.73 -43.80 -0.34
C LYS A 119 -3.08 -43.71 0.38
N ASN A 120 -3.10 -43.27 1.63
CA ASN A 120 -4.35 -43.09 2.38
C ASN A 120 -5.28 -42.06 1.73
N TRP A 121 -4.74 -40.96 1.22
CA TRP A 121 -5.55 -39.98 0.48
C TRP A 121 -6.03 -40.53 -0.87
N LEU A 122 -5.20 -41.29 -1.58
CA LEU A 122 -5.58 -41.94 -2.85
C LEU A 122 -6.70 -42.96 -2.66
N THR A 123 -6.67 -43.74 -1.58
CA THR A 123 -7.70 -44.76 -1.30
C THR A 123 -9.02 -44.15 -0.88
N SER A 124 -9.03 -42.95 -0.28
CA SER A 124 -10.28 -42.25 0.03
C SER A 124 -10.86 -41.53 -1.18
N LEU A 125 -10.05 -41.15 -2.16
CA LEU A 125 -10.49 -40.35 -3.31
C LEU A 125 -11.72 -40.89 -4.06
N PRO A 126 -11.89 -42.20 -4.31
CA PRO A 126 -13.11 -42.74 -4.94
C PRO A 126 -14.42 -42.36 -4.24
N CYS A 127 -14.40 -42.08 -2.93
CA CYS A 127 -15.58 -41.64 -2.19
C CYS A 127 -16.20 -40.35 -2.77
N ILE A 128 -15.42 -39.49 -3.44
CA ILE A 128 -15.97 -38.26 -4.06
C ILE A 128 -16.87 -38.56 -5.27
N GLU A 129 -16.78 -39.74 -5.88
CA GLU A 129 -17.67 -40.10 -7.01
C GLU A 129 -19.12 -40.28 -6.56
N SER A 130 -19.35 -40.55 -5.27
CA SER A 130 -20.69 -40.60 -4.67
C SER A 130 -21.30 -39.21 -4.46
N LEU A 131 -20.52 -38.15 -4.58
CA LEU A 131 -21.00 -36.79 -4.41
C LEU A 131 -21.80 -36.33 -5.62
N SER A 132 -22.95 -35.74 -5.35
CA SER A 132 -23.77 -35.07 -6.35
C SER A 132 -24.27 -33.74 -5.80
N VAL A 133 -24.19 -32.70 -6.63
CA VAL A 133 -24.61 -31.34 -6.28
C VAL A 133 -25.59 -30.86 -7.35
N ASN A 134 -26.69 -30.23 -6.96
CA ASN A 134 -27.64 -29.68 -7.93
C ASN A 134 -26.96 -28.60 -8.77
N ARG A 135 -27.05 -28.69 -10.10
CA ARG A 135 -26.48 -27.67 -11.00
C ARG A 135 -27.28 -26.37 -10.92
N CYS A 136 -28.60 -26.46 -10.80
CA CYS A 136 -29.46 -25.31 -10.60
C CYS A 136 -29.64 -25.04 -9.10
N PHE A 137 -29.35 -23.81 -8.67
CA PHE A 137 -29.54 -23.41 -7.27
C PHE A 137 -31.01 -23.27 -6.86
N ARG A 138 -31.90 -23.02 -7.82
CA ARG A 138 -33.33 -22.85 -7.58
C ARG A 138 -34.04 -24.20 -7.71
N PRO A 139 -34.65 -24.73 -6.63
CA PRO A 139 -35.48 -25.93 -6.72
C PRO A 139 -36.64 -25.74 -7.70
N LYS A 140 -37.04 -26.81 -8.40
CA LYS A 140 -38.17 -26.78 -9.36
C LYS A 140 -39.49 -26.37 -8.70
N GLU A 141 -39.67 -26.70 -7.42
CA GLU A 141 -40.86 -26.37 -6.63
C GLU A 141 -40.99 -24.87 -6.35
N PHE A 142 -39.89 -24.12 -6.39
CA PHE A 142 -39.91 -22.71 -6.04
C PHE A 142 -40.43 -21.91 -7.24
N GLN A 143 -41.72 -21.57 -7.24
CA GLN A 143 -42.34 -20.78 -8.32
C GLN A 143 -41.92 -19.30 -8.30
N HIS A 144 -41.70 -18.73 -7.13
CA HIS A 144 -41.22 -17.37 -6.94
C HIS A 144 -40.24 -17.32 -5.77
N ILE A 145 -39.13 -16.59 -5.96
CA ILE A 145 -38.13 -16.35 -4.91
C ILE A 145 -38.53 -15.08 -4.17
N LYS A 146 -38.97 -15.24 -2.93
CA LYS A 146 -39.32 -14.15 -2.03
C LYS A 146 -38.06 -13.42 -1.54
N ASN A 147 -37.00 -14.18 -1.26
CA ASN A 147 -35.75 -13.61 -0.76
C ASN A 147 -34.53 -14.46 -1.15
N ALA A 148 -33.47 -13.80 -1.60
CA ALA A 148 -32.18 -14.43 -1.91
C ALA A 148 -31.06 -13.76 -1.11
N GLN A 149 -30.24 -14.57 -0.43
CA GLN A 149 -29.20 -14.09 0.46
C GLN A 149 -27.87 -14.79 0.19
N LEU A 150 -26.77 -14.05 0.26
CA LEU A 150 -25.42 -14.62 0.22
C LEU A 150 -24.84 -14.70 1.63
N HIS A 151 -24.34 -15.88 1.98
CA HIS A 151 -23.65 -16.12 3.24
C HIS A 151 -22.23 -16.58 2.96
N LEU A 152 -21.25 -15.76 3.29
CA LEU A 152 -19.84 -16.07 3.09
C LEU A 152 -19.17 -16.37 4.42
N PHE A 153 -18.54 -17.53 4.53
CA PHE A 153 -17.81 -17.96 5.71
C PHE A 153 -16.31 -17.91 5.43
N SER A 154 -15.53 -17.59 6.45
CA SER A 154 -14.08 -17.58 6.36
C SER A 154 -13.43 -18.18 7.61
N ASP A 155 -12.28 -18.81 7.41
CA ASP A 155 -11.48 -19.38 8.47
C ASP A 155 -9.98 -19.46 8.09
N GLY A 156 -9.12 -19.57 9.10
CA GLY A 156 -7.69 -19.80 8.97
C GLY A 156 -7.13 -20.72 10.05
N SER A 157 -6.41 -21.75 9.63
CA SER A 157 -5.70 -22.70 10.48
C SER A 157 -4.22 -22.78 10.11
N GLU A 158 -3.43 -23.54 10.87
CA GLU A 158 -2.00 -23.78 10.57
C GLU A 158 -1.78 -24.45 9.21
N LEU A 159 -2.72 -25.29 8.75
CA LEU A 159 -2.62 -25.99 7.48
C LEU A 159 -2.94 -25.06 6.31
N GLY A 160 -3.97 -24.24 6.46
CA GLY A 160 -4.57 -23.49 5.36
C GLY A 160 -5.56 -22.45 5.84
N TYR A 161 -5.97 -21.60 4.92
CA TYR A 161 -7.04 -20.63 5.12
C TYR A 161 -7.97 -20.67 3.91
N GLY A 162 -9.22 -20.30 4.12
CA GLY A 162 -10.21 -20.45 3.07
C GLY A 162 -11.49 -19.69 3.33
N ALA A 163 -12.37 -19.78 2.35
CA ALA A 163 -13.72 -19.26 2.43
C ALA A 163 -14.67 -20.09 1.58
N CYS A 164 -15.96 -20.05 1.92
CA CYS A 164 -17.05 -20.59 1.13
C CYS A 164 -18.22 -19.62 1.09
N ALA A 165 -18.97 -19.66 0.00
CA ALA A 165 -20.15 -18.83 -0.19
C ALA A 165 -21.37 -19.71 -0.49
N TYR A 166 -22.45 -19.47 0.25
CA TYR A 166 -23.72 -20.16 0.12
C TYR A 166 -24.80 -19.22 -0.40
N LEU A 167 -25.66 -19.73 -1.29
CA LEU A 167 -26.90 -19.09 -1.67
C LEU A 167 -28.01 -19.64 -0.79
N ARG A 168 -28.67 -18.76 -0.04
CA ARG A 168 -29.88 -19.07 0.71
C ARG A 168 -31.07 -18.48 -0.04
N LEU A 169 -32.01 -19.33 -0.43
CA LEU A 169 -33.24 -18.95 -1.13
C LEU A 169 -34.44 -19.23 -0.24
N VAL A 170 -35.38 -18.30 -0.21
CA VAL A 170 -36.68 -18.43 0.45
C VAL A 170 -37.77 -18.27 -0.60
N ASP A 171 -38.69 -19.22 -0.67
CA ASP A 171 -39.85 -19.15 -1.57
C ASP A 171 -41.04 -18.38 -0.96
N GLY A 172 -42.13 -18.29 -1.72
CA GLY A 172 -43.37 -17.65 -1.26
C GLY A 172 -44.07 -18.37 -0.10
N ASN A 173 -43.72 -19.63 0.18
CA ASN A 173 -44.27 -20.45 1.26
C ASN A 173 -43.30 -20.55 2.46
N ASP A 174 -42.29 -19.68 2.51
CA ASP A 174 -41.23 -19.67 3.53
C ASP A 174 -40.41 -20.97 3.59
N LYS A 175 -40.39 -21.77 2.52
CA LYS A 175 -39.47 -22.90 2.37
C LYS A 175 -38.08 -22.37 2.06
N ILE A 176 -37.09 -22.85 2.81
CA ILE A 176 -35.70 -22.40 2.73
C ILE A 176 -34.84 -23.48 2.09
N THR A 177 -33.96 -23.07 1.18
CA THR A 177 -32.87 -23.92 0.68
C THR A 177 -31.55 -23.19 0.76
N CYS A 178 -30.49 -23.93 1.10
CA CYS A 178 -29.13 -23.43 1.15
C CYS A 178 -28.23 -24.32 0.27
N SER A 179 -27.35 -23.71 -0.52
CA SER A 179 -26.46 -24.45 -1.43
C SER A 179 -25.13 -23.74 -1.58
N LEU A 180 -24.03 -24.50 -1.57
CA LEU A 180 -22.70 -23.98 -1.85
C LEU A 180 -22.62 -23.50 -3.31
N ILE A 181 -22.22 -22.26 -3.50
CA ILE A 181 -21.99 -21.68 -4.84
C ILE A 181 -20.52 -21.85 -5.23
N ILE A 182 -19.63 -21.45 -4.33
CA ILE A 182 -18.19 -21.45 -4.57
C ILE A 182 -17.44 -21.61 -3.24
N GLY A 183 -16.40 -22.44 -3.27
CA GLY A 183 -15.48 -22.69 -2.17
C GLY A 183 -14.04 -22.43 -2.57
N LYS A 184 -13.21 -22.00 -1.63
CA LYS A 184 -11.77 -21.85 -1.86
C LYS A 184 -10.96 -22.22 -0.63
N ALA A 185 -10.25 -23.34 -0.74
CA ALA A 185 -9.21 -23.74 0.20
C ALA A 185 -7.82 -23.34 -0.32
N ARG A 186 -7.00 -22.70 0.51
CA ARG A 186 -5.60 -22.32 0.20
C ARG A 186 -4.68 -22.81 1.31
N LEU A 187 -3.51 -23.30 0.95
CA LEU A 187 -2.49 -23.66 1.94
C LEU A 187 -1.93 -22.42 2.61
N ALA A 188 -1.57 -22.58 3.89
CA ALA A 188 -0.81 -21.59 4.61
C ALA A 188 0.55 -21.38 3.91
N PRO A 189 1.06 -20.15 3.83
CA PRO A 189 2.35 -19.91 3.19
C PRO A 189 3.48 -20.69 3.88
N ILE A 190 4.53 -21.03 3.11
CA ILE A 190 5.70 -21.72 3.68
C ILE A 190 6.39 -20.89 4.76
N LYS A 191 6.41 -19.56 4.58
CA LYS A 191 6.86 -18.64 5.61
C LYS A 191 5.80 -18.56 6.71
N GLN A 192 6.20 -18.89 7.93
CA GLN A 192 5.31 -18.94 9.08
C GLN A 192 4.58 -17.61 9.28
N MET A 193 3.28 -17.73 9.50
CA MET A 193 2.36 -16.63 9.80
C MET A 193 1.61 -16.95 11.08
N SER A 194 1.22 -15.93 11.84
CA SER A 194 0.37 -16.10 13.01
C SER A 194 -1.06 -16.48 12.59
N ILE A 195 -1.77 -17.18 13.46
CA ILE A 195 -3.17 -17.58 13.25
C ILE A 195 -4.07 -16.38 12.90
N PRO A 196 -4.03 -15.23 13.61
CA PRO A 196 -4.86 -14.07 13.25
C PRO A 196 -4.61 -13.55 11.82
N ARG A 197 -3.38 -13.66 11.30
CA ARG A 197 -3.08 -13.27 9.92
C ARG A 197 -3.61 -14.27 8.91
N LEU A 198 -3.70 -15.56 9.25
CA LEU A 198 -4.28 -16.60 8.41
C LEU A 198 -5.80 -16.47 8.39
N GLU A 199 -6.44 -16.28 9.54
CA GLU A 199 -7.87 -15.99 9.66
C GLU A 199 -8.25 -14.73 8.86
N LEU A 200 -7.49 -13.63 9.00
CA LEU A 200 -7.69 -12.41 8.21
C LEU A 200 -7.49 -12.65 6.71
N SER A 201 -6.61 -13.58 6.33
CA SER A 201 -6.43 -13.96 4.92
C SER A 201 -7.60 -14.80 4.39
N GLY A 202 -8.24 -15.60 5.25
CA GLY A 202 -9.53 -16.23 4.99
C GLY A 202 -10.61 -15.18 4.73
N ALA A 203 -10.73 -14.16 5.59
CA ALA A 203 -11.70 -13.07 5.43
C ALA A 203 -11.52 -12.30 4.11
N VAL A 204 -10.27 -12.02 3.70
CA VAL A 204 -9.98 -11.44 2.37
C VAL A 204 -10.35 -12.39 1.23
N THR A 205 -10.21 -13.70 1.43
CA THR A 205 -10.63 -14.69 0.44
C THR A 205 -12.15 -14.67 0.28
N ALA A 206 -12.92 -14.55 1.37
CA ALA A 206 -14.36 -14.35 1.30
C ALA A 206 -14.74 -13.07 0.53
N CYS A 207 -14.08 -11.93 0.79
CA CYS A 207 -14.31 -10.69 0.04
C CYS A 207 -14.10 -10.87 -1.47
N ARG A 208 -13.04 -11.60 -1.87
CA ARG A 208 -12.77 -11.86 -3.30
C ARG A 208 -13.79 -12.80 -3.93
N LEU A 209 -14.27 -13.81 -3.19
CA LEU A 209 -15.35 -14.66 -3.66
C LEU A 209 -16.63 -13.83 -3.85
N TYR A 210 -16.94 -12.93 -2.90
CA TYR A 210 -18.07 -12.03 -3.02
C TYR A 210 -17.98 -11.13 -4.26
N GLN A 211 -16.82 -10.55 -4.56
CA GLN A 211 -16.64 -9.73 -5.77
C GLN A 211 -16.97 -10.52 -7.04
N ILE A 212 -16.46 -11.75 -7.16
CA ILE A 212 -16.77 -12.63 -8.29
C ILE A 212 -18.27 -12.90 -8.37
N LEU A 213 -18.91 -13.22 -7.24
CA LEU A 213 -20.34 -13.51 -7.21
C LEU A 213 -21.19 -12.28 -7.51
N ASN A 214 -20.80 -11.11 -7.03
CA ASN A 214 -21.52 -9.87 -7.28
C ASN A 214 -21.49 -9.48 -8.77
N ASP A 215 -20.41 -9.82 -9.47
CA ASP A 215 -20.25 -9.50 -10.88
C ASP A 215 -20.91 -10.55 -11.80
N GLU A 216 -20.89 -11.83 -11.41
CA GLU A 216 -21.27 -12.96 -12.28
C GLU A 216 -22.64 -13.60 -11.92
N LEU A 217 -23.15 -13.41 -10.71
CA LEU A 217 -24.40 -14.06 -10.29
C LEU A 217 -25.61 -13.28 -10.85
N GLU A 218 -26.31 -13.87 -11.81
CA GLU A 218 -27.51 -13.29 -12.43
C GLU A 218 -28.78 -13.33 -11.52
N ILE A 219 -28.63 -13.78 -10.27
CA ILE A 219 -29.72 -13.80 -9.28
C ILE A 219 -29.62 -12.51 -8.47
N LYS A 220 -30.71 -11.74 -8.41
CA LYS A 220 -30.80 -10.56 -7.54
C LYS A 220 -30.66 -11.00 -6.07
N VAL A 221 -29.58 -10.57 -5.42
CA VAL A 221 -29.31 -10.81 -4.01
C VAL A 221 -29.86 -9.67 -3.17
N ASP A 222 -30.66 -9.98 -2.17
CA ASP A 222 -31.27 -8.99 -1.28
C ASP A 222 -30.36 -8.64 -0.09
N ASN A 223 -29.61 -9.62 0.44
CA ASN A 223 -28.73 -9.43 1.59
C ASN A 223 -27.44 -10.25 1.48
N VAL A 224 -26.36 -9.72 2.06
CA VAL A 224 -25.04 -10.36 2.09
C VAL A 224 -24.51 -10.33 3.52
N THR A 225 -24.13 -11.49 4.05
CA THR A 225 -23.55 -11.63 5.39
C THR A 225 -22.21 -12.36 5.33
N PHE A 226 -21.20 -11.82 6.01
CA PHE A 226 -19.89 -12.44 6.18
C PHE A 226 -19.76 -12.99 7.60
N TRP A 227 -19.25 -14.20 7.73
CA TRP A 227 -19.12 -14.95 8.96
C TRP A 227 -17.67 -15.34 9.21
N THR A 228 -17.24 -15.19 10.45
CA THR A 228 -15.97 -15.71 10.97
C THR A 228 -16.13 -16.02 12.45
N ASP A 229 -15.41 -17.03 12.91
CA ASP A 229 -15.29 -17.40 14.33
C ASP A 229 -14.14 -16.69 15.04
N SER A 230 -13.33 -15.90 14.32
CA SER A 230 -12.27 -15.10 14.91
C SER A 230 -12.78 -13.75 15.39
N THR A 231 -12.94 -13.62 16.71
CA THR A 231 -13.22 -12.34 17.36
C THR A 231 -12.09 -11.33 17.16
N ILE A 232 -10.84 -11.79 17.00
CA ILE A 232 -9.69 -10.94 16.69
C ILE A 232 -9.85 -10.31 15.31
N VAL A 233 -10.21 -11.10 14.28
CA VAL A 233 -10.45 -10.58 12.93
C VAL A 233 -11.61 -9.59 12.93
N LEU A 234 -12.71 -9.89 13.62
CA LEU A 234 -13.82 -8.94 13.75
C LEU A 234 -13.39 -7.65 14.46
N GLY A 235 -12.57 -7.74 15.51
CA GLY A 235 -11.97 -6.59 16.18
C GLY A 235 -11.09 -5.75 15.25
N TYR A 236 -10.29 -6.39 14.38
CA TYR A 236 -9.48 -5.71 13.37
C TYR A 236 -10.35 -4.99 12.33
N ILE A 237 -11.42 -5.64 11.85
CA ILE A 237 -12.34 -5.06 10.87
C ILE A 237 -13.07 -3.85 11.47
N ARG A 238 -13.49 -3.89 12.73
CA ARG A 238 -14.19 -2.74 13.32
C ARG A 238 -13.28 -1.58 13.69
N ASN A 239 -11.98 -1.81 13.76
CA ASN A 239 -11.03 -0.79 14.15
C ASN A 239 -10.73 0.18 13.00
N THR A 240 -11.34 1.37 13.05
CA THR A 240 -11.14 2.44 12.07
C THR A 240 -10.18 3.55 12.55
N SER A 241 -9.76 3.51 13.81
CA SER A 241 -8.97 4.59 14.44
C SER A 241 -7.48 4.27 14.55
N ARG A 242 -7.11 3.02 14.88
CA ARG A 242 -5.73 2.64 15.17
C ARG A 242 -4.97 2.21 13.92
N ARG A 243 -3.66 2.45 13.92
CA ARG A 243 -2.79 2.12 12.78
C ARG A 243 -2.20 0.71 12.91
N PHE A 244 -2.59 -0.20 12.02
CA PHE A 244 -2.00 -1.53 11.93
C PHE A 244 -0.67 -1.57 11.16
N LYS A 245 0.12 -2.63 11.38
CA LYS A 245 1.27 -3.01 10.55
C LYS A 245 0.82 -3.30 9.12
N THR A 246 1.75 -3.16 8.18
CA THR A 246 1.46 -3.15 6.73
C THR A 246 0.69 -4.38 6.24
N PHE A 247 0.97 -5.57 6.78
CA PHE A 247 0.23 -6.78 6.42
C PHE A 247 -1.26 -6.62 6.74
N VAL A 248 -1.61 -6.41 8.02
CA VAL A 248 -3.00 -6.28 8.46
C VAL A 248 -3.68 -5.08 7.81
N ALA A 249 -3.03 -3.92 7.78
CA ALA A 249 -3.56 -2.70 7.16
C ALA A 249 -3.95 -2.90 5.68
N ASN A 250 -3.12 -3.59 4.90
CA ASN A 250 -3.42 -3.83 3.49
C ASN A 250 -4.60 -4.81 3.29
N ARG A 251 -4.79 -5.78 4.19
CA ARG A 251 -5.93 -6.71 4.11
C ARG A 251 -7.22 -6.05 4.57
N LEU A 252 -7.16 -5.25 5.64
CA LEU A 252 -8.29 -4.43 6.10
C LEU A 252 -8.75 -3.45 5.03
N SER A 253 -7.81 -2.83 4.30
CA SER A 253 -8.13 -1.97 3.16
C SER A 253 -8.97 -2.70 2.10
N ILE A 254 -8.63 -3.97 1.76
CA ILE A 254 -9.43 -4.78 0.84
C ILE A 254 -10.83 -5.05 1.41
N ILE A 255 -10.92 -5.41 2.69
CA ILE A 255 -12.20 -5.72 3.35
C ILE A 255 -13.11 -4.48 3.38
N HIS A 256 -12.60 -3.32 3.79
CA HIS A 256 -13.36 -2.06 3.87
C HIS A 256 -13.78 -1.51 2.52
N ASN A 257 -13.00 -1.75 1.46
CA ASN A 257 -13.38 -1.35 0.11
C ASN A 257 -14.44 -2.27 -0.50
N THR A 258 -14.62 -3.48 0.04
CA THR A 258 -15.51 -4.51 -0.52
C THR A 258 -16.81 -4.68 0.26
N THR A 259 -16.79 -4.38 1.56
CA THR A 259 -17.86 -4.72 2.51
C THR A 259 -18.10 -3.57 3.50
N SER A 260 -19.29 -3.51 4.08
CA SER A 260 -19.58 -2.66 5.23
C SER A 260 -19.35 -3.41 6.55
N LEU A 261 -19.09 -2.67 7.62
CA LEU A 261 -18.81 -3.24 8.94
C LEU A 261 -19.99 -4.06 9.48
N ASP A 262 -21.22 -3.65 9.15
CA ASP A 262 -22.47 -4.28 9.59
C ASP A 262 -22.76 -5.62 8.89
N GLN A 263 -22.01 -5.97 7.85
CA GLN A 263 -22.15 -7.26 7.19
C GLN A 263 -21.37 -8.38 7.89
N TRP A 264 -20.42 -8.04 8.78
CA TRP A 264 -19.57 -9.02 9.46
C TRP A 264 -20.17 -9.48 10.80
N ARG A 265 -20.38 -10.79 10.91
CA ARG A 265 -20.94 -11.46 12.08
C ARG A 265 -20.02 -12.56 12.60
N HIS A 266 -20.18 -12.83 13.90
CA HIS A 266 -19.55 -13.96 14.54
C HIS A 266 -20.36 -15.24 14.32
N VAL A 267 -19.67 -16.36 14.12
CA VAL A 267 -20.23 -17.72 14.19
C VAL A 267 -19.32 -18.54 15.09
N ASP A 268 -19.84 -19.50 15.84
CA ASP A 268 -19.02 -20.43 16.62
C ASP A 268 -18.26 -21.40 15.69
N SER A 269 -17.03 -21.77 16.07
CA SER A 269 -16.17 -22.63 15.24
C SER A 269 -16.84 -23.94 14.78
N PRO A 270 -17.62 -24.68 15.61
CA PRO A 270 -18.30 -25.90 15.16
C PRO A 270 -19.34 -25.67 14.05
N SER A 271 -19.93 -24.47 14.02
CA SER A 271 -20.93 -24.07 13.02
C SER A 271 -20.31 -23.31 11.83
N ASN A 272 -18.98 -23.14 11.80
CA ASN A 272 -18.26 -22.49 10.71
C ASN A 272 -17.83 -23.52 9.63
N PRO A 273 -18.53 -23.64 8.48
CA PRO A 273 -18.13 -24.56 7.41
C PRO A 273 -16.77 -24.20 6.78
N ALA A 274 -16.26 -22.97 6.94
CA ALA A 274 -14.95 -22.61 6.41
C ALA A 274 -13.79 -23.31 7.14
N ASP A 275 -14.01 -23.85 8.36
CA ASP A 275 -13.05 -24.72 9.06
C ASP A 275 -12.68 -25.95 8.22
N ILE A 276 -13.67 -26.51 7.51
CA ILE A 276 -13.48 -27.61 6.56
C ILE A 276 -12.54 -27.18 5.43
N ALA A 277 -12.67 -25.94 4.92
CA ALA A 277 -11.80 -25.39 3.90
C ALA A 277 -10.39 -25.09 4.39
N SER A 278 -10.21 -24.75 5.67
CA SER A 278 -8.91 -24.36 6.22
C SER A 278 -8.09 -25.58 6.66
N ARG A 279 -8.75 -26.63 7.19
CA ARG A 279 -8.11 -27.85 7.73
C ARG A 279 -8.11 -29.03 6.75
N GLY A 280 -8.98 -29.01 5.76
CA GLY A 280 -9.18 -30.11 4.82
C GLY A 280 -9.73 -31.38 5.48
N ILE A 281 -10.29 -32.25 4.65
CA ILE A 281 -11.02 -33.45 5.10
C ILE A 281 -10.61 -34.67 4.30
N ASP A 282 -10.91 -35.84 4.85
CA ASP A 282 -10.89 -37.08 4.11
C ASP A 282 -12.09 -37.15 3.15
N ALA A 283 -11.89 -37.72 1.96
CA ALA A 283 -12.93 -37.81 0.94
C ALA A 283 -14.11 -38.71 1.36
N CYS A 284 -13.92 -39.62 2.32
CA CYS A 284 -14.97 -40.50 2.83
C CYS A 284 -15.69 -39.92 4.06
N ASP A 285 -15.30 -38.74 4.56
CA ASP A 285 -16.03 -38.03 5.63
C ASP A 285 -17.31 -37.38 5.08
N SER A 286 -18.34 -38.22 4.89
CA SER A 286 -19.63 -37.82 4.31
C SER A 286 -20.36 -36.77 5.15
N LYS A 287 -20.15 -36.76 6.47
CA LYS A 287 -20.76 -35.79 7.39
C LYS A 287 -20.22 -34.39 7.13
N LYS A 288 -18.89 -34.23 7.09
CA LYS A 288 -18.27 -32.93 6.80
C LYS A 288 -18.53 -32.49 5.37
N LEU A 289 -18.51 -33.41 4.40
CA LEU A 289 -18.86 -33.09 3.01
C LEU A 289 -20.30 -32.57 2.89
N ASN A 290 -21.25 -33.16 3.61
CA ASN A 290 -22.63 -32.69 3.62
C ASN A 290 -22.75 -31.27 4.18
N ILE A 291 -22.12 -30.99 5.33
CA ILE A 291 -22.08 -29.63 5.92
C ILE A 291 -21.42 -28.64 4.95
N TRP A 292 -20.32 -29.04 4.31
CA TRP A 292 -19.63 -28.20 3.34
C TRP A 292 -20.50 -27.86 2.12
N LEU A 293 -21.26 -28.81 1.58
CA LEU A 293 -22.07 -28.61 0.38
C LEU A 293 -23.40 -27.89 0.64
N ASN A 294 -24.03 -28.14 1.79
CA ASN A 294 -25.36 -27.61 2.12
C ASN A 294 -25.31 -26.41 3.08
N GLY A 295 -24.17 -26.16 3.72
CA GLY A 295 -24.00 -25.13 4.74
C GLY A 295 -24.45 -25.59 6.13
N PRO A 296 -24.27 -24.73 7.15
CA PRO A 296 -24.67 -25.05 8.52
C PRO A 296 -26.19 -24.98 8.69
N ASN A 297 -26.73 -25.84 9.55
CA ASN A 297 -28.17 -26.03 9.73
C ASN A 297 -28.93 -24.73 10.08
N PHE A 298 -28.31 -23.81 10.83
CA PHE A 298 -28.98 -22.55 11.20
C PHE A 298 -29.36 -21.68 9.99
N LEU A 299 -28.71 -21.86 8.83
CA LEU A 299 -29.12 -21.17 7.60
C LEU A 299 -30.42 -21.72 7.02
N LEU A 300 -30.85 -22.92 7.39
CA LEU A 300 -32.16 -23.47 7.03
C LEU A 300 -33.27 -23.00 7.97
N GLU A 301 -32.91 -22.28 9.05
CA GLU A 301 -33.84 -21.71 10.02
C GLU A 301 -34.14 -20.23 9.72
N ASP A 302 -35.09 -19.67 10.47
CA ASP A 302 -35.35 -18.23 10.49
C ASP A 302 -34.16 -17.46 11.08
N SER A 303 -33.95 -16.22 10.59
CA SER A 303 -32.90 -15.31 11.04
C SER A 303 -32.84 -15.07 12.55
N LYS A 304 -33.94 -15.24 13.27
CA LYS A 304 -34.00 -15.14 14.74
C LYS A 304 -33.25 -16.26 15.49
N TYR A 305 -32.99 -17.39 14.82
CA TYR A 305 -32.27 -18.54 15.37
C TYR A 305 -30.81 -18.59 14.94
N TRP A 306 -30.34 -17.58 14.20
CA TRP A 306 -28.93 -17.49 13.83
C TRP A 306 -28.06 -17.18 15.05
N PRO A 307 -26.74 -17.45 14.98
CA PRO A 307 -25.80 -17.10 16.06
C PRO A 307 -25.97 -15.64 16.52
N GLN A 308 -25.89 -15.44 17.84
CA GLN A 308 -26.09 -14.13 18.45
C GLN A 308 -25.12 -13.10 17.86
N ASP A 309 -25.65 -11.92 17.55
CA ASP A 309 -24.86 -10.84 17.00
C ASP A 309 -24.04 -10.18 18.11
N LEU A 310 -22.79 -10.63 18.28
CA LEU A 310 -21.84 -10.11 19.29
C LEU A 310 -21.32 -8.70 18.94
N ARG A 311 -22.06 -7.92 18.14
CA ARG A 311 -21.63 -6.61 17.63
C ARG A 311 -21.25 -5.63 18.73
N ASN A 312 -22.03 -5.60 19.80
CA ASN A 312 -21.84 -4.66 20.90
C ASN A 312 -20.91 -5.20 22.00
N GLU A 313 -20.52 -6.48 21.90
CA GLU A 313 -19.77 -7.19 22.94
C GLU A 313 -18.30 -7.42 22.56
N LEU A 314 -17.91 -7.18 21.30
CA LEU A 314 -16.51 -7.28 20.90
C LEU A 314 -15.69 -6.21 21.61
N GLN A 315 -14.70 -6.66 22.39
CA GLN A 315 -13.72 -5.79 23.01
C GLN A 315 -12.89 -5.06 21.96
N GLU A 316 -12.55 -3.81 22.23
CA GLU A 316 -11.58 -3.09 21.41
C GLU A 316 -10.25 -3.85 21.35
N VAL A 317 -9.60 -3.80 20.19
CA VAL A 317 -8.25 -4.35 20.01
C VAL A 317 -7.34 -3.80 21.11
N THR A 318 -6.76 -4.68 21.93
CA THR A 318 -5.93 -4.28 23.07
C THR A 318 -4.74 -3.42 22.61
N GLU A 319 -4.31 -2.46 23.43
CA GLU A 319 -3.16 -1.59 23.12
C GLU A 319 -1.85 -2.37 22.92
N ASN A 320 -1.77 -3.56 23.51
CA ASN A 320 -0.61 -4.46 23.43
C ASN A 320 -0.65 -5.40 22.23
N ASP A 321 -1.62 -5.27 21.32
CA ASP A 321 -1.69 -6.11 20.13
C ASP A 321 -0.44 -5.93 19.26
N THR A 322 0.24 -7.05 18.98
CA THR A 322 1.50 -7.05 18.23
C THR A 322 1.36 -6.55 16.79
N GLU A 323 0.16 -6.52 16.22
CA GLU A 323 -0.13 -6.00 14.88
C GLU A 323 -0.40 -4.49 14.86
N LEU A 324 -0.54 -3.83 16.01
CA LEU A 324 -0.60 -2.37 16.07
C LEU A 324 0.79 -1.75 15.88
N LYS A 325 0.84 -0.64 15.14
CA LYS A 325 2.03 0.21 15.11
C LYS A 325 2.06 0.97 16.43
N LYS A 326 3.18 0.87 17.14
CA LYS A 326 3.43 1.73 18.30
C LYS A 326 3.32 3.18 17.84
N GLU A 327 2.41 3.94 18.44
CA GLU A 327 2.36 5.37 18.23
C GLU A 327 3.66 5.95 18.78
N VAL A 328 4.54 6.37 17.86
CA VAL A 328 5.73 7.12 18.25
C VAL A 328 5.22 8.50 18.62
N ALA A 329 5.06 8.76 19.91
CA ALA A 329 4.86 10.10 20.42
C ALA A 329 6.04 10.95 19.94
N ILE A 330 5.81 11.81 18.94
CA ILE A 330 6.78 12.80 18.53
C ILE A 330 6.78 13.85 19.63
N HIS A 331 7.64 13.67 20.64
CA HIS A 331 7.96 14.75 21.54
C HIS A 331 8.63 15.86 20.72
N ALA A 332 7.87 16.89 20.39
CA ALA A 332 8.41 18.11 19.83
C ALA A 332 9.29 18.77 20.90
N MET A 333 10.57 18.42 20.93
CA MET A 333 11.55 19.16 21.72
C MET A 333 11.62 20.58 21.16
N THR A 334 11.51 21.58 22.03
CA THR A 334 11.68 23.01 21.73
C THR A 334 13.15 23.33 21.45
N ASN A 335 13.75 22.64 20.49
CA ASN A 335 15.06 23.00 19.97
C ASN A 335 14.80 23.91 18.75
N ASN A 336 15.66 24.92 18.53
CA ASN A 336 15.59 25.91 17.45
C ASN A 336 15.63 25.26 16.05
N THR A 337 14.56 24.57 15.64
CA THR A 337 14.40 23.92 14.34
C THR A 337 14.51 24.94 13.19
N THR A 338 14.17 26.19 13.45
CA THR A 338 14.35 27.30 12.50
C THR A 338 15.81 27.60 12.22
N ASP A 339 16.69 27.54 13.24
CA ASP A 339 18.13 27.78 13.05
C ASP A 339 18.77 26.66 12.25
N TYR A 340 18.33 25.41 12.47
CA TYR A 340 18.78 24.29 11.66
C TYR A 340 18.44 24.49 10.18
N LEU A 341 17.18 24.87 9.89
CA LEU A 341 16.74 25.14 8.52
C LEU A 341 17.57 26.27 7.88
N MET A 342 17.80 27.36 8.60
CA MET A 342 18.56 28.50 8.08
C MET A 342 20.02 28.14 7.80
N ASN A 343 20.65 27.34 8.67
CA ASN A 343 22.05 26.94 8.53
C ASN A 343 22.26 25.81 7.50
N TYR A 344 21.23 25.04 7.17
CA TYR A 344 21.29 23.98 6.16
C TYR A 344 21.57 24.52 4.75
N PHE A 345 21.01 25.68 4.40
CA PHE A 345 21.14 26.25 3.06
C PHE A 345 22.36 27.19 2.94
N SER A 346 23.07 27.09 1.81
CA SER A 346 24.22 27.93 1.46
C SER A 346 23.91 29.04 0.44
N ASP A 347 22.65 29.12 0.00
CA ASP A 347 22.13 30.09 -0.97
C ASP A 347 20.83 30.72 -0.47
N TRP A 348 20.71 32.04 -0.64
CA TRP A 348 19.57 32.82 -0.18
C TRP A 348 18.27 32.47 -0.92
N THR A 349 18.35 32.25 -2.23
CA THR A 349 17.16 31.94 -3.05
C THR A 349 16.59 30.56 -2.71
N LYS A 350 17.46 29.56 -2.51
CA LYS A 350 17.08 28.22 -2.07
C LYS A 350 16.43 28.24 -0.68
N LEU A 351 17.00 28.99 0.26
CA LEU A 351 16.42 29.16 1.60
C LEU A 351 15.01 29.78 1.50
N LEU A 352 14.85 30.87 0.72
CA LEU A 352 13.56 31.52 0.51
C LEU A 352 12.51 30.55 -0.07
N ARG A 353 12.88 29.77 -1.10
CA ARG A 353 11.97 28.81 -1.73
C ARG A 353 11.57 27.69 -0.75
N ALA A 354 12.53 27.14 -0.01
CA ALA A 354 12.26 26.11 0.98
C ALA A 354 11.32 26.61 2.09
N THR A 355 11.58 27.80 2.62
CA THR A 355 10.71 28.42 3.63
C THR A 355 9.31 28.72 3.08
N ALA A 356 9.19 29.20 1.84
CA ALA A 356 7.89 29.46 1.20
C ALA A 356 7.06 28.16 1.05
N TRP A 357 7.68 27.06 0.63
CA TRP A 357 7.02 25.76 0.57
C TRP A 357 6.55 25.27 1.95
N LEU A 358 7.38 25.43 2.98
CA LEU A 358 7.02 25.07 4.35
C LEU A 358 5.83 25.91 4.86
N ILE A 359 5.80 27.20 4.55
CA ILE A 359 4.67 28.08 4.91
C ILE A 359 3.39 27.64 4.19
N ARG A 360 3.45 27.35 2.89
CA ARG A 360 2.31 26.85 2.11
C ARG A 360 1.79 25.53 2.68
N PHE A 361 2.69 24.61 3.01
CA PHE A 361 2.34 23.33 3.64
C PHE A 361 1.72 23.52 5.03
N LYS A 362 2.29 24.40 5.86
CA LYS A 362 1.73 24.76 7.18
C LYS A 362 0.30 25.29 7.05
N PHE A 363 0.04 26.16 6.07
CA PHE A 363 -1.29 26.68 5.80
C PHE A 363 -2.26 25.53 5.44
N TYR A 364 -1.87 24.65 4.50
CA TYR A 364 -2.67 23.49 4.13
C TYR A 364 -3.03 22.60 5.33
N CYS A 365 -2.05 22.24 6.17
CA CYS A 365 -2.27 21.42 7.35
C CYS A 365 -3.24 22.07 8.36
N ARG A 366 -3.07 23.38 8.62
CA ARG A 366 -3.96 24.13 9.53
C ARG A 366 -5.40 24.15 9.01
N GLN A 367 -5.59 24.41 7.73
CA GLN A 367 -6.92 24.50 7.14
C GLN A 367 -7.62 23.13 7.08
N ARG A 368 -6.87 22.05 6.83
CA ARG A 368 -7.40 20.68 6.86
C ARG A 368 -7.85 20.27 8.27
N TYR A 369 -7.12 20.68 9.30
CA TYR A 369 -7.49 20.43 10.70
C TYR A 369 -8.78 21.15 11.10
N LEU A 370 -9.01 22.36 10.59
CA LEU A 370 -10.20 23.16 10.86
C LEU A 370 -11.45 22.73 10.05
N ASN A 371 -11.51 21.49 9.53
CA ASN A 371 -12.64 20.92 8.79
C ASN A 371 -13.10 21.68 7.53
N HIS A 372 -12.25 22.54 6.94
CA HIS A 372 -12.59 23.18 5.67
C HIS A 372 -12.17 22.29 4.50
N GLN A 373 -13.05 22.12 3.50
CA GLN A 373 -12.67 21.56 2.19
C GLN A 373 -11.70 22.54 1.53
N VAL A 374 -10.40 22.33 1.76
CA VAL A 374 -9.37 23.26 1.28
C VAL A 374 -8.67 22.66 0.08
N GLN A 375 -8.82 23.34 -1.05
CA GLN A 375 -8.00 23.07 -2.22
C GLN A 375 -6.55 23.45 -1.90
N CYS A 376 -5.65 22.49 -2.06
CA CYS A 376 -4.22 22.76 -1.98
C CYS A 376 -3.84 23.70 -3.13
N ARG A 377 -3.16 24.80 -2.83
CA ARG A 377 -2.63 25.70 -3.87
C ARG A 377 -1.53 24.96 -4.63
N THR A 378 -1.86 24.48 -5.83
CA THR A 378 -0.95 23.79 -6.74
C THR A 378 -0.19 24.78 -7.62
N GLY A 379 0.94 24.34 -8.18
CA GLY A 379 1.79 25.15 -9.07
C GLY A 379 2.94 25.87 -8.38
N ASP A 380 3.64 26.71 -9.15
CA ASP A 380 4.88 27.37 -8.73
C ASP A 380 4.71 28.36 -7.57
N LEU A 381 5.82 28.70 -6.92
CA LEU A 381 5.85 29.73 -5.88
C LEU A 381 5.66 31.12 -6.48
N THR A 382 4.73 31.88 -5.93
CA THR A 382 4.51 33.28 -6.30
C THR A 382 5.52 34.22 -5.65
N LEU A 383 5.75 35.38 -6.26
CA LEU A 383 6.61 36.42 -5.67
C LEU A 383 6.11 36.89 -4.30
N SER A 384 4.79 36.92 -4.08
CA SER A 384 4.19 37.21 -2.77
C SER A 384 4.59 36.19 -1.71
N GLU A 385 4.63 34.91 -2.04
CA GLU A 385 5.03 33.86 -1.09
C GLU A 385 6.52 33.94 -0.76
N LEU A 386 7.35 34.29 -1.73
CA LEU A 386 8.78 34.55 -1.48
C LEU A 386 8.99 35.79 -0.62
N LYS A 387 8.17 36.86 -0.78
CA LYS A 387 8.21 38.05 0.08
C LYS A 387 7.81 37.70 1.52
N ILE A 388 6.76 36.90 1.70
CA ILE A 388 6.33 36.42 3.02
C ILE A 388 7.44 35.56 3.66
N ALA A 389 8.01 34.62 2.91
CA ALA A 389 9.11 33.78 3.40
C ALA A 389 10.32 34.61 3.82
N SER A 390 10.69 35.63 3.02
CA SER A 390 11.75 36.57 3.36
C SER A 390 11.47 37.26 4.69
N ASN A 391 10.26 37.79 4.88
CA ASN A 391 9.90 38.48 6.12
C ASN A 391 9.94 37.54 7.31
N VAL A 392 9.40 36.32 7.20
CA VAL A 392 9.42 35.33 8.29
C VAL A 392 10.84 34.97 8.72
N ILE A 393 11.77 34.80 7.77
CA ILE A 393 13.17 34.55 8.09
C ILE A 393 13.77 35.76 8.82
N LEU A 394 13.58 36.97 8.30
CA LEU A 394 14.17 38.19 8.87
C LEU A 394 13.62 38.50 10.27
N VAL A 395 12.32 38.32 10.50
CA VAL A 395 11.68 38.45 11.82
C VAL A 395 12.32 37.47 12.80
N ASN A 396 12.55 36.23 12.39
CA ASN A 396 13.19 35.24 13.25
C ASN A 396 14.65 35.64 13.58
N VAL A 397 15.44 36.08 12.59
CA VAL A 397 16.81 36.58 12.81
C VAL A 397 16.83 37.74 13.79
N GLN A 398 15.94 38.72 13.63
CA GLN A 398 15.83 39.85 14.54
C GLN A 398 15.34 39.44 15.93
N SER A 399 14.39 38.51 16.02
CA SER A 399 13.89 37.98 17.30
C SER A 399 14.97 37.30 18.12
N THR A 400 15.92 36.64 17.44
CA THR A 400 17.06 36.00 18.09
C THR A 400 18.11 37.02 18.55
N TYR A 401 18.38 38.07 17.77
CA TYR A 401 19.49 39.01 18.04
C TYR A 401 19.11 40.31 18.75
N PHE A 402 17.87 40.77 18.60
CA PHE A 402 17.38 42.07 19.09
C PHE A 402 16.17 41.89 20.01
N LYS A 403 16.12 40.78 20.77
CA LYS A 403 14.97 40.39 21.59
C LYS A 403 14.52 41.50 22.54
N ASP A 404 15.46 42.11 23.26
CA ASP A 404 15.18 43.16 24.23
C ASP A 404 14.69 44.45 23.57
N GLU A 405 15.25 44.79 22.40
CA GLU A 405 14.82 45.95 21.62
C GLU A 405 13.43 45.75 21.04
N ILE A 406 13.09 44.56 20.52
CA ILE A 406 11.76 44.25 20.02
C ILE A 406 10.72 44.40 21.14
N ILE A 407 10.99 43.88 22.33
CA ILE A 407 10.07 44.00 23.48
C ILE A 407 9.78 45.47 23.82
N LYS A 408 10.78 46.35 23.70
CA LYS A 408 10.63 47.78 23.97
C LYS A 408 9.89 48.53 22.88
N LEU A 409 10.25 48.25 21.62
CA LEU A 409 9.61 48.87 20.46
C LEU A 409 8.14 48.43 20.33
N LYS A 410 7.79 47.19 20.71
CA LYS A 410 6.39 46.76 20.81
C LYS A 410 5.56 47.52 21.86
N LYS A 411 6.22 48.13 22.85
CA LYS A 411 5.59 48.95 23.89
C LYS A 411 5.70 50.44 23.61
N ASP A 412 6.10 50.84 22.40
CA ASP A 412 6.40 52.22 22.01
C ASP A 412 7.38 52.94 22.95
N THR A 413 8.28 52.17 23.58
CA THR A 413 9.34 52.73 24.44
C THR A 413 10.67 52.77 23.68
N PRO A 414 11.48 53.83 23.86
CA PRO A 414 12.77 53.92 23.19
C PRO A 414 13.70 52.78 23.61
N VAL A 415 14.49 52.28 22.66
CA VAL A 415 15.55 51.31 22.94
C VAL A 415 16.57 51.90 23.91
N LYS A 416 17.26 51.05 24.69
CA LYS A 416 18.30 51.56 25.60
C LYS A 416 19.40 52.29 24.81
N LYS A 417 19.96 53.34 25.41
CA LYS A 417 21.06 54.13 24.82
C LYS A 417 22.34 53.31 24.56
N ASP A 418 22.53 52.20 25.28
CA ASP A 418 23.66 51.27 25.11
C ASP A 418 23.47 50.25 23.98
N SER A 419 22.27 50.16 23.39
CA SER A 419 21.97 49.23 22.30
C SER A 419 22.74 49.61 21.03
N ARG A 420 23.20 48.59 20.31
CA ARG A 420 23.95 48.75 19.04
C ARG A 420 23.13 49.40 17.94
N ILE A 421 21.81 49.40 18.05
CA ILE A 421 20.89 49.99 17.07
C ILE A 421 20.33 51.34 17.51
N ALA A 422 20.63 51.82 18.72
CA ALA A 422 20.05 53.06 19.26
C ALA A 422 20.35 54.29 18.39
N SER A 423 21.56 54.36 17.82
CA SER A 423 21.99 55.44 16.92
C SER A 423 21.27 55.44 15.57
N LEU A 424 20.55 54.37 15.22
CA LEU A 424 19.84 54.20 13.96
C LEU A 424 18.36 54.61 14.04
N ASN A 425 17.92 55.15 15.19
CA ASN A 425 16.53 55.52 15.46
C ASN A 425 15.56 54.38 15.06
N PRO A 426 15.64 53.21 15.70
CA PRO A 426 14.97 52.01 15.25
C PRO A 426 13.45 52.12 15.45
N VAL A 427 12.69 51.69 14.44
CA VAL A 427 11.23 51.61 14.49
C VAL A 427 10.79 50.20 14.11
N LEU A 428 9.73 49.71 14.77
CA LEU A 428 9.12 48.43 14.46
C LEU A 428 8.01 48.63 13.43
N ASP A 429 8.11 47.96 12.29
CA ASP A 429 7.12 47.97 11.21
C ASP A 429 6.88 46.54 10.74
N ASN A 430 5.63 46.07 10.75
CA ASN A 430 5.25 44.71 10.34
C ASN A 430 6.14 43.60 10.96
N GLU A 431 6.38 43.70 12.28
CA GLU A 431 7.25 42.82 13.08
C GLU A 431 8.76 42.88 12.74
N LEU A 432 9.18 43.81 11.88
CA LEU A 432 10.59 44.02 11.53
C LEU A 432 11.12 45.35 12.08
N ILE A 433 12.33 45.34 12.64
CA ILE A 433 13.05 46.54 13.01
C ILE A 433 13.67 47.18 11.77
N ARG A 434 13.39 48.46 11.55
CA ARG A 434 13.92 49.28 10.46
C ARG A 434 14.63 50.52 10.99
N ALA A 435 15.61 51.02 10.25
CA ALA A 435 16.35 52.24 10.59
C ALA A 435 15.62 53.47 10.05
N LYS A 436 15.03 54.30 10.92
CA LYS A 436 14.28 55.50 10.50
C LYS A 436 15.24 56.60 10.05
N GLY A 437 15.10 56.99 8.79
CA GLY A 437 15.86 58.09 8.18
C GLY A 437 15.31 59.49 8.50
N ARG A 438 15.95 60.51 7.93
CA ARG A 438 15.49 61.92 8.02
C ARG A 438 14.39 62.27 7.02
N LEU A 439 14.24 61.48 5.96
CA LEU A 439 13.17 61.65 4.98
C LEU A 439 11.87 61.16 5.62
N SER A 440 10.96 62.07 5.93
CA SER A 440 9.64 61.76 6.47
C SER A 440 8.71 61.28 5.36
N THR A 441 9.01 60.14 4.75
CA THR A 441 8.02 59.48 3.91
C THR A 441 7.01 58.77 4.81
N SER A 442 5.73 58.90 4.49
CA SER A 442 4.62 58.23 5.20
C SER A 442 4.66 56.71 5.06
N ASN A 443 5.57 56.17 4.24
CA ASN A 443 5.66 54.77 3.89
C ASN A 443 6.88 54.12 4.57
N HIS A 444 6.65 53.42 5.69
CA HIS A 444 7.70 52.75 6.46
C HIS A 444 8.44 51.65 5.69
N ASP A 445 7.89 51.20 4.56
CA ASP A 445 8.48 50.19 3.69
C ASP A 445 9.80 50.63 3.03
N GLU A 446 10.06 51.93 2.96
CA GLU A 446 11.28 52.52 2.39
C GLU A 446 12.48 52.54 3.36
N TYR A 447 12.24 52.33 4.66
CA TYR A 447 13.33 52.27 5.63
C TYR A 447 14.04 50.91 5.58
N PRO A 448 15.39 50.90 5.56
CA PRO A 448 16.16 49.67 5.46
C PRO A 448 16.01 48.82 6.73
N ILE A 449 15.87 47.51 6.54
CA ILE A 449 15.70 46.53 7.63
C ILE A 449 17.03 46.32 8.33
N ILE A 450 17.05 46.46 9.66
CA ILE A 450 18.29 46.33 10.43
C ILE A 450 18.68 44.86 10.59
N LEU A 451 19.92 44.49 10.25
CA LEU A 451 20.42 43.12 10.37
C LEU A 451 21.70 43.01 11.21
N PRO A 452 21.85 41.92 11.99
CA PRO A 452 23.08 41.66 12.72
C PRO A 452 24.21 41.30 11.76
N ASP A 453 25.43 41.73 12.08
CA ASP A 453 26.63 41.42 11.30
C ASP A 453 27.11 39.97 11.44
N ASN A 454 26.78 39.32 12.55
CA ASN A 454 27.25 37.98 12.88
C ASN A 454 26.12 36.94 12.81
N HIS A 455 25.47 36.80 11.66
CA HIS A 455 24.48 35.74 11.42
C HIS A 455 24.64 35.13 10.01
N HIS A 456 24.39 33.82 9.89
CA HIS A 456 24.54 33.09 8.62
C HIS A 456 23.65 33.67 7.52
N VAL A 457 22.38 33.93 7.83
CA VAL A 457 21.44 34.55 6.88
C VAL A 457 21.93 35.91 6.37
N THR A 458 22.50 36.76 7.22
CA THR A 458 23.05 38.05 6.76
C THR A 458 24.19 37.83 5.77
N SER A 459 25.02 36.80 5.99
CA SER A 459 26.09 36.43 5.06
C SER A 459 25.55 35.91 3.73
N LEU A 460 24.47 35.12 3.74
CA LEU A 460 23.78 34.65 2.53
C LEU A 460 23.21 35.82 1.72
N ILE A 461 22.58 36.80 2.38
CA ILE A 461 22.04 37.99 1.72
C ILE A 461 23.17 38.78 1.05
N VAL A 462 24.26 39.05 1.76
CA VAL A 462 25.41 39.76 1.19
C VAL A 462 26.00 39.00 0.00
N ARG A 463 26.10 37.66 0.09
CA ARG A 463 26.57 36.82 -1.01
C ARG A 463 25.64 36.91 -2.23
N PHE A 464 24.33 36.84 -2.02
CA PHE A 464 23.33 36.97 -3.08
C PHE A 464 23.46 38.30 -3.83
N TYR A 465 23.61 39.43 -3.13
CA TYR A 465 23.85 40.72 -3.79
C TYR A 465 25.21 40.77 -4.50
N HIS A 466 26.26 40.17 -3.92
CA HIS A 466 27.57 40.11 -4.56
C HIS A 466 27.55 39.31 -5.88
N GLU A 467 26.89 38.17 -5.90
CA GLU A 467 26.76 37.30 -7.08
C GLU A 467 25.87 37.93 -8.15
N ASN A 468 24.70 38.48 -7.77
CA ASN A 468 23.78 39.10 -8.73
C ASN A 468 24.29 40.41 -9.35
N GLN A 469 25.18 41.12 -8.66
CA GLN A 469 25.83 42.32 -9.19
C GLN A 469 27.08 41.96 -10.02
N GLY A 470 27.33 40.68 -10.32
CA GLY A 470 28.43 40.26 -11.18
C GLY A 470 29.80 40.37 -10.52
N HIS A 471 29.90 40.04 -9.22
CA HIS A 471 31.16 40.03 -8.46
C HIS A 471 31.88 41.38 -8.32
N VAL A 472 31.13 42.49 -8.37
CA VAL A 472 31.65 43.86 -8.21
C VAL A 472 32.29 44.12 -6.84
N GLY A 473 33.03 45.23 -6.77
CA GLY A 473 33.81 45.66 -5.60
C GLY A 473 32.97 45.94 -4.34
N ARG A 474 33.67 45.98 -3.20
CA ARG A 474 33.09 46.08 -1.85
C ARG A 474 32.10 47.24 -1.69
N GLN A 475 32.42 48.42 -2.22
CA GLN A 475 31.59 49.62 -2.05
C GLN A 475 30.25 49.49 -2.78
N GLN A 476 30.24 48.89 -3.98
CA GLN A 476 29.03 48.71 -4.77
C GLN A 476 28.10 47.66 -4.14
N VAL A 477 28.65 46.53 -3.66
CA VAL A 477 27.87 45.53 -2.91
C VAL A 477 27.27 46.14 -1.63
N LEU A 478 28.04 46.98 -0.93
CA LEU A 478 27.55 47.68 0.26
C LEU A 478 26.43 48.68 -0.09
N ALA A 479 26.53 49.41 -1.20
CA ALA A 479 25.48 50.31 -1.65
C ALA A 479 24.20 49.55 -2.03
N ALA A 480 24.33 48.46 -2.80
CA ALA A 480 23.20 47.63 -3.21
C ALA A 480 22.48 46.99 -2.02
N THR A 481 23.22 46.47 -1.04
CA THR A 481 22.63 45.92 0.19
C THR A 481 21.91 46.98 1.02
N ARG A 482 22.46 48.20 1.09
CA ARG A 482 21.86 49.35 1.82
C ARG A 482 20.54 49.86 1.27
N MET A 483 20.22 49.58 0.01
CA MET A 483 18.90 49.90 -0.56
C MET A 483 17.76 49.21 0.19
N LYS A 484 18.03 48.07 0.85
CA LYS A 484 17.00 47.28 1.55
C LYS A 484 17.38 46.90 2.99
N TYR A 485 18.66 46.81 3.31
CA TYR A 485 19.15 46.29 4.59
C TYR A 485 20.23 47.19 5.19
N TRP A 486 20.09 47.51 6.47
CA TRP A 486 21.11 48.19 7.25
C TRP A 486 21.86 47.20 8.15
N ILE A 487 23.06 46.79 7.75
CA ILE A 487 23.88 45.81 8.47
C ILE A 487 24.85 46.52 9.42
N LEU A 488 24.80 46.21 10.72
CA LEU A 488 25.56 46.91 11.78
C LEU A 488 27.07 47.07 11.51
N LYS A 489 27.74 46.01 11.02
CA LYS A 489 29.14 46.06 10.56
C LYS A 489 29.26 45.69 9.07
N GLY A 490 28.36 46.26 8.26
CA GLY A 490 28.23 45.98 6.82
C GLY A 490 29.54 45.98 6.04
N PRO A 491 30.40 47.03 6.11
CA PRO A 491 31.67 47.05 5.36
C PRO A 491 32.58 45.86 5.67
N SER A 492 32.69 45.48 6.95
CA SER A 492 33.51 44.36 7.41
C SER A 492 32.94 43.02 6.94
N LEU A 493 31.61 42.85 7.02
CA LEU A 493 30.96 41.63 6.56
C LEU A 493 31.07 41.47 5.04
N VAL A 494 30.84 42.54 4.26
CA VAL A 494 31.01 42.54 2.80
C VAL A 494 32.44 42.18 2.42
N LYS A 495 33.44 42.78 3.08
CA LYS A 495 34.85 42.43 2.87
C LYS A 495 35.10 40.95 3.11
N LYS A 496 34.54 40.37 4.19
CA LYS A 496 34.67 38.95 4.53
C LYS A 496 34.03 38.06 3.46
N VAL A 497 32.79 38.33 3.07
CA VAL A 497 32.05 37.52 2.08
C VAL A 497 32.75 37.52 0.72
N ILE A 498 33.16 38.69 0.22
CA ILE A 498 33.91 38.80 -1.05
C ILE A 498 35.27 38.11 -0.94
N GLY A 499 35.97 38.28 0.18
CA GLY A 499 37.26 37.63 0.42
C GLY A 499 37.19 36.10 0.46
N CYS A 500 36.02 35.53 0.79
CA CYS A 500 35.77 34.08 0.76
C CYS A 500 35.24 33.58 -0.60
N CYS A 501 34.91 34.46 -1.54
CA CYS A 501 34.31 34.10 -2.83
C CYS A 501 35.35 33.48 -3.78
N ILE A 502 35.09 32.25 -4.26
CA ILE A 502 36.03 31.51 -5.12
C ILE A 502 36.26 32.21 -6.48
N PRO A 503 35.23 32.67 -7.22
CA PRO A 503 35.42 33.47 -8.43
C PRO A 503 36.33 34.69 -8.22
N CYS A 504 36.06 35.50 -7.19
CA CYS A 504 36.87 36.67 -6.87
C CYS A 504 38.30 36.30 -6.50
N LYS A 505 38.50 35.23 -5.73
CA LYS A 505 39.85 34.73 -5.41
C LYS A 505 40.63 34.29 -6.65
N ARG A 506 39.96 33.66 -7.62
CA ARG A 506 40.57 33.25 -8.89
C ARG A 506 40.94 34.46 -9.73
N GLN A 507 40.03 35.43 -9.87
CA GLN A 507 40.23 36.64 -10.67
C GLN A 507 41.32 37.56 -10.11
N HIS A 508 41.44 37.65 -8.78
CA HIS A 508 42.42 38.48 -8.11
C HIS A 508 43.66 37.71 -7.64
N ARG A 509 43.85 36.47 -8.10
CA ARG A 509 45.06 35.70 -7.80
C ARG A 509 46.25 36.42 -8.46
N PRO A 510 47.36 36.66 -7.75
CA PRO A 510 48.57 37.14 -8.41
C PRO A 510 48.98 36.17 -9.50
N LEU A 511 49.43 36.69 -10.64
CA LEU A 511 49.97 35.88 -11.73
C LEU A 511 51.12 35.03 -11.19
N CYS A 512 51.21 33.77 -11.64
CA CYS A 512 52.37 32.95 -11.35
C CYS A 512 53.61 33.65 -11.92
N VAL A 513 54.62 33.86 -11.09
CA VAL A 513 55.92 34.34 -11.56
C VAL A 513 56.63 33.15 -12.19
N GLN A 514 57.16 33.29 -13.40
CA GLN A 514 57.99 32.27 -14.02
C GLN A 514 59.21 32.05 -13.12
N GLN A 515 59.28 30.90 -12.47
CA GLN A 515 60.51 30.44 -11.82
C GLN A 515 61.32 29.69 -12.87
N MET A 516 62.53 30.17 -13.18
CA MET A 516 63.46 29.38 -14.00
C MET A 516 63.83 28.12 -13.23
N ALA A 517 63.89 26.99 -13.93
CA ALA A 517 64.44 25.78 -13.36
C ALA A 517 65.89 26.03 -12.91
N PRO A 518 66.36 25.42 -11.80
CA PRO A 518 67.78 25.39 -11.50
C PRO A 518 68.52 24.75 -12.68
N LEU A 519 69.69 25.30 -13.03
CA LEU A 519 70.57 24.71 -14.04
C LEU A 519 70.94 23.28 -13.59
N LEU A 520 70.98 22.32 -14.52
CA LEU A 520 71.48 20.98 -14.21
C LEU A 520 72.96 21.07 -13.82
N ASP A 521 73.43 20.22 -12.90
CA ASP A 521 74.83 20.17 -12.47
C ASP A 521 75.80 20.03 -13.67
N GLU A 522 75.36 19.33 -14.71
CA GLU A 522 76.07 19.14 -15.98
C GLU A 522 76.29 20.44 -16.78
N GLN A 523 75.51 21.49 -16.50
CA GLN A 523 75.66 22.83 -17.06
C GLN A 523 76.52 23.76 -16.18
N ILE A 524 76.88 23.33 -14.97
CA ILE A 524 77.64 24.09 -13.96
C ILE A 524 79.10 23.59 -13.87
N ILE A 525 79.37 22.32 -14.23
CA ILE A 525 80.70 21.71 -14.18
C ILE A 525 81.47 21.96 -15.50
N ALA A 526 82.63 22.63 -15.41
CA ALA A 526 83.44 23.02 -16.57
C ALA A 526 84.17 21.87 -17.30
N ASP A 527 84.27 20.69 -16.68
CA ASP A 527 85.17 19.61 -17.12
C ASP A 527 84.48 18.42 -17.82
N LYS A 528 83.26 18.60 -18.36
CA LYS A 528 82.62 17.59 -19.23
C LYS A 528 82.10 18.21 -20.52
N PRO A 529 82.34 17.60 -21.70
CA PRO A 529 81.83 18.12 -22.96
C PRO A 529 80.30 18.16 -22.93
N ARG A 530 79.71 19.29 -23.34
CA ARG A 530 78.26 19.43 -23.51
C ARG A 530 77.77 18.34 -24.47
N LEU A 531 77.08 17.34 -23.93
CA LEU A 531 76.38 16.36 -24.75
C LEU A 531 75.25 17.09 -25.48
N HIS A 532 75.46 17.39 -26.77
CA HIS A 532 74.39 17.77 -27.67
C HIS A 532 73.53 16.53 -27.94
N LEU A 533 72.65 16.20 -27.01
CA LEU A 533 71.54 15.28 -27.28
C LEU A 533 70.36 16.12 -27.74
N SER A 534 70.30 16.31 -29.06
CA SER A 534 69.03 16.50 -29.75
C SER A 534 68.23 15.20 -29.60
N GLU A 535 67.09 15.26 -28.91
CA GLU A 535 65.79 14.96 -29.50
C GLU A 535 64.71 14.68 -28.46
N SER A 536 63.52 15.15 -28.83
CA SER A 536 62.18 14.71 -28.48
C SER A 536 62.02 13.67 -27.37
N THR A 537 61.18 13.99 -26.39
CA THR A 537 60.44 12.96 -25.66
C THR A 537 58.96 13.29 -25.65
N ILE A 538 58.23 12.33 -26.23
CA ILE A 538 56.80 12.20 -26.36
C ILE A 538 56.19 12.03 -24.95
N LEU A 539 55.14 12.83 -24.69
CA LEU A 539 54.27 12.70 -23.54
C LEU A 539 53.38 11.48 -23.70
N ASP A 540 53.34 10.64 -22.67
CA ASP A 540 52.25 9.70 -22.45
C ASP A 540 51.81 9.83 -20.98
N PRO A 541 50.59 10.34 -20.68
CA PRO A 541 50.05 10.29 -19.34
C PRO A 541 48.99 9.18 -19.21
N PHE A 542 49.32 8.20 -18.37
CA PHE A 542 48.33 7.49 -17.57
C PHE A 542 47.78 8.40 -16.46
N TRP A 543 46.46 8.23 -16.22
CA TRP A 543 45.58 8.73 -15.14
C TRP A 543 44.91 10.08 -15.34
#